data_AF-A0A7C5JKP3-F1
#
_entry.id   AF-A0A7C5JKP3-F1
#
_cell.length_a   1.000
_cell.length_b   1.000
_cell.length_c   1.000
_cell.angle_alpha   90.00
_cell.angle_beta   90.00
_cell.angle_gamma   90.00
#
_symmetry.space_group_name_H-M   'P 1'
#
loop_
_entity.id
_entity.type
_entity.pdbx_description
1 polymer ?
#
loop_
_entity_poly.entity_id
_entity_poly.type
_entity_poly.pdbx_seq_one_letter_code
_entity_poly.pdbx_strand_id
1 'polypeptide(L)'
;MKTQPLLKLISALIFIAIFIVSCKTLYLRNNYNNVNQLIHQTHDTIQTPYLKAHFKNGDVCIFSDKWTIDTAQNTIKGGGILYDFNRNVKFGGLLTVPVDSIAIFETNKRITDPNAGNILALSILAGLDVGLGIYCASNPKACFGSCPTFYINPNENFHHCDAEGFSSSILPSLEKGDIDDLNYVVSGEKSFSLYMKNEALETQCINKLILKAIPVNDNENAYISDEDKFYLTGNIHKLNKAFIDGNGITYLLANADKNELFTGSDPRNMAAKEEIILEFNNTERLFNPGLILHFRQSLMTTYIFYNTMGYMGNMVGDMFTKLETNIKTANKFQRMQDILGGIEVYLWKNGEWIPQGSINEAGPIAINKEILKLKDSCPDGEYKIKLKMTKGFWRIDYAALTNIKSIEKAIDINLQSITKMSKTNEKILKAVINDKSYIISMPGDMYKLDFKLPNQKQKYKLFLYSKGYYLEWMRHSWIEDQNIAKLKYMIDFPEKYFKTEASEYKKYEDQMEEIFWESKIDCNDFSYYDVSLNK
;
A
#
# COMPACT_ATOMS: atom_id res chain seq x y z
N MET A 1 18.40 -63.44 -17.30
CA MET A 1 17.78 -62.18 -17.78
C MET A 1 16.46 -61.86 -17.03
N LYS A 2 16.49 -61.56 -15.72
CA LYS A 2 15.28 -61.15 -14.96
C LYS A 2 15.50 -60.01 -13.94
N THR A 3 16.66 -59.36 -13.94
CA THR A 3 17.02 -58.34 -12.94
C THR A 3 16.96 -56.89 -13.45
N GLN A 4 16.91 -56.68 -14.76
CA GLN A 4 16.81 -55.34 -15.37
C GLN A 4 15.51 -54.55 -15.06
N PRO A 5 14.30 -55.16 -15.01
CA PRO A 5 13.09 -54.38 -14.76
C PRO A 5 12.99 -53.93 -13.30
N LEU A 6 13.50 -54.73 -12.35
CA LEU A 6 13.52 -54.38 -10.94
C LEU A 6 14.47 -53.23 -10.64
N LEU A 7 15.64 -53.20 -11.30
CA LEU A 7 16.61 -52.11 -11.14
C LEU A 7 16.04 -50.78 -11.66
N LYS A 8 15.33 -50.78 -12.80
CA LYS A 8 14.67 -49.58 -13.34
C LYS A 8 13.54 -49.07 -12.46
N LEU A 9 12.77 -49.96 -11.83
CA LEU A 9 11.70 -49.58 -10.90
C LEU A 9 12.27 -48.93 -9.63
N ILE A 10 13.35 -49.50 -9.09
CA ILE A 10 14.05 -48.95 -7.91
C ILE A 10 14.68 -47.59 -8.24
N SER A 11 15.31 -47.44 -9.41
CA SER A 11 15.86 -46.14 -9.84
C SER A 11 14.78 -45.08 -10.01
N ALA A 12 13.62 -45.44 -10.57
CA ALA A 12 12.49 -44.52 -10.72
C ALA A 12 11.89 -44.10 -9.36
N LEU A 13 11.76 -45.04 -8.41
CA LEU A 13 11.29 -44.76 -7.05
C LEU A 13 12.29 -43.89 -6.27
N ILE A 14 13.60 -44.10 -6.43
CA ILE A 14 14.64 -43.26 -5.85
C ILE A 14 14.61 -41.86 -6.47
N PHE A 15 14.41 -41.74 -7.80
CA PHE A 15 14.30 -40.44 -8.45
C PHE A 15 13.06 -39.67 -8.00
N ILE A 16 11.91 -40.35 -7.81
CA ILE A 16 10.68 -39.78 -7.27
C ILE A 16 10.87 -39.37 -5.80
N ALA A 17 11.52 -40.20 -4.98
CA ALA A 17 11.83 -39.88 -3.59
C ALA A 17 12.79 -38.66 -3.49
N ILE A 18 13.81 -38.59 -4.35
CA ILE A 18 14.72 -37.44 -4.43
C ILE A 18 13.99 -36.21 -4.95
N PHE A 19 13.03 -36.32 -5.88
CA PHE A 19 12.21 -35.19 -6.32
C PHE A 19 11.25 -34.69 -5.24
N ILE A 20 10.68 -35.58 -4.43
CA ILE A 20 9.83 -35.23 -3.27
C ILE A 20 10.67 -34.52 -2.19
N VAL A 21 11.92 -34.93 -1.99
CA VAL A 21 12.84 -34.32 -1.01
C VAL A 21 13.53 -33.05 -1.56
N SER A 22 13.70 -32.93 -2.88
CA SER A 22 14.33 -31.78 -3.56
C SER A 22 13.34 -30.66 -3.93
N CYS A 23 12.04 -30.89 -3.77
CA CYS A 23 11.11 -29.79 -3.61
C CYS A 23 11.52 -29.07 -2.33
N LYS A 24 12.14 -27.89 -2.41
CA LYS A 24 12.42 -27.03 -1.26
C LYS A 24 11.10 -26.76 -0.54
N THR A 25 10.77 -27.64 0.41
CA THR A 25 9.74 -27.41 1.40
C THR A 25 10.21 -26.21 2.18
N LEU A 26 9.45 -25.13 2.05
CA LEU A 26 9.47 -24.06 3.01
C LEU A 26 9.25 -24.75 4.36
N TYR A 27 10.27 -24.84 5.21
CA TYR A 27 10.14 -25.37 6.57
C TYR A 27 9.22 -24.40 7.33
N LEU A 28 7.92 -24.59 7.17
CA LEU A 28 6.93 -24.17 8.14
C LEU A 28 7.09 -25.14 9.31
N ARG A 29 7.63 -24.60 10.40
CA ARG A 29 8.24 -25.36 11.49
C ARG A 29 7.12 -26.01 12.32
N ASN A 30 6.97 -27.33 12.23
CA ASN A 30 5.92 -28.10 12.94
C ASN A 30 5.95 -27.91 14.47
N ASN A 31 7.09 -27.57 15.07
CA ASN A 31 7.20 -27.33 16.52
C ASN A 31 6.56 -26.01 16.98
N TYR A 32 6.08 -25.18 16.06
CA TYR A 32 5.56 -23.83 16.33
C TYR A 32 4.06 -23.77 16.61
N ASN A 33 3.32 -24.83 16.25
CA ASN A 33 1.88 -24.87 16.49
C ASN A 33 1.60 -24.73 17.99
N ASN A 34 2.29 -25.44 18.88
CA ASN A 34 1.91 -25.48 20.30
C ASN A 34 1.95 -24.13 21.05
N VAL A 35 2.83 -23.17 20.69
CA VAL A 35 2.99 -21.90 21.45
C VAL A 35 2.07 -20.80 20.94
N ASN A 36 2.01 -20.58 19.62
CA ASN A 36 1.05 -19.63 19.05
C ASN A 36 -0.39 -20.13 19.24
N GLN A 37 -0.62 -21.44 19.10
CA GLN A 37 -1.93 -22.03 19.36
C GLN A 37 -2.28 -21.86 20.86
N LEU A 38 -1.35 -21.98 21.82
CA LEU A 38 -1.63 -21.68 23.24
C LEU A 38 -2.03 -20.21 23.49
N ILE A 39 -1.43 -19.25 22.78
CA ILE A 39 -1.71 -17.81 22.95
C ILE A 39 -3.06 -17.43 22.33
N HIS A 40 -3.50 -18.14 21.28
CA HIS A 40 -4.72 -17.82 20.54
C HIS A 40 -5.90 -18.80 20.78
N GLN A 41 -5.68 -19.97 21.42
CA GLN A 41 -6.73 -20.97 21.74
C GLN A 41 -7.57 -20.64 22.96
N THR A 42 -7.25 -19.59 23.72
CA THR A 42 -8.10 -19.15 24.83
C THR A 42 -9.32 -18.42 24.28
N HIS A 43 -10.28 -19.17 23.75
CA HIS A 43 -11.56 -18.67 23.24
C HIS A 43 -12.49 -18.08 24.33
N ASP A 44 -12.17 -18.18 25.62
CA ASP A 44 -13.09 -17.76 26.70
C ASP A 44 -12.44 -17.17 27.97
N THR A 45 -11.20 -16.69 27.91
CA THR A 45 -10.55 -16.03 29.06
C THR A 45 -9.81 -14.80 28.61
N ILE A 46 -10.05 -13.67 29.30
CA ILE A 46 -9.31 -12.39 29.21
C ILE A 46 -7.88 -12.66 28.72
N GLN A 47 -7.58 -12.34 27.46
CA GLN A 47 -6.26 -12.61 26.92
C GLN A 47 -5.23 -11.87 27.78
N THR A 48 -4.35 -12.61 28.46
CA THR A 48 -3.26 -12.00 29.21
C THR A 48 -2.43 -11.15 28.25
N PRO A 49 -2.12 -9.89 28.59
CA PRO A 49 -1.27 -9.05 27.75
C PRO A 49 0.08 -9.72 27.47
N TYR A 50 0.49 -9.70 26.21
CA TYR A 50 1.81 -10.17 25.81
C TYR A 50 2.52 -9.15 24.92
N LEU A 51 3.85 -9.23 24.91
CA LEU A 51 4.68 -8.60 23.89
C LEU A 51 5.66 -9.65 23.35
N LYS A 52 5.51 -9.97 22.08
CA LYS A 52 6.34 -10.93 21.37
C LYS A 52 7.31 -10.16 20.47
N ALA A 53 8.59 -10.33 20.72
CA ALA A 53 9.67 -9.68 19.99
C ALA A 53 10.32 -10.67 19.03
N HIS A 54 10.25 -10.40 17.73
CA HIS A 54 10.89 -11.20 16.71
C HIS A 54 12.24 -10.59 16.33
N PHE A 55 13.32 -11.33 16.53
CA PHE A 55 14.66 -10.81 16.31
C PHE A 55 15.07 -10.93 14.85
N LYS A 56 15.97 -10.03 14.40
CA LYS A 56 16.57 -10.07 13.06
C LYS A 56 17.35 -11.36 12.77
N ASN A 57 17.84 -12.04 13.81
CA ASN A 57 18.53 -13.33 13.70
C ASN A 57 17.58 -14.54 13.68
N GLY A 58 16.27 -14.32 13.83
CA GLY A 58 15.24 -15.36 13.86
C GLY A 58 14.89 -15.92 15.24
N ASP A 59 15.58 -15.51 16.32
CA ASP A 59 15.16 -15.78 17.70
C ASP A 59 13.83 -15.08 18.01
N VAL A 60 13.10 -15.55 19.03
CA VAL A 60 11.83 -14.94 19.47
C VAL A 60 11.80 -14.84 20.99
N CYS A 61 11.43 -13.67 21.51
CA CYS A 61 11.19 -13.47 22.94
C CYS A 61 9.70 -13.21 23.17
N ILE A 62 9.12 -13.85 24.17
CA ILE A 62 7.73 -13.59 24.59
C ILE A 62 7.77 -13.07 26.03
N PHE A 63 7.43 -11.80 26.21
CA PHE A 63 7.23 -11.19 27.52
C PHE A 63 5.81 -11.47 28.01
N SER A 64 5.70 -11.95 29.25
CA SER A 64 4.42 -12.20 29.93
C SER A 64 4.13 -11.11 30.98
N ASP A 65 2.85 -10.76 31.15
CA ASP A 65 2.31 -9.87 32.19
C ASP A 65 2.76 -8.40 32.17
N LYS A 66 4.03 -8.13 32.47
CA LYS A 66 4.60 -6.79 32.69
C LYS A 66 5.96 -6.66 32.03
N TRP A 67 6.05 -5.74 31.08
CA TRP A 67 7.29 -5.25 30.50
C TRP A 67 7.36 -3.73 30.65
N THR A 68 8.58 -3.21 30.72
CA THR A 68 8.86 -1.77 30.75
C THR A 68 9.74 -1.41 29.56
N ILE A 69 9.52 -0.21 29.07
CA ILE A 69 10.27 0.36 27.96
C ILE A 69 11.25 1.37 28.56
N ASP A 70 12.55 1.13 28.32
CA ASP A 70 13.61 2.05 28.67
C ASP A 70 14.02 2.81 27.41
N THR A 71 13.43 4.00 27.24
CA THR A 71 13.61 4.84 26.04
C THR A 71 14.99 5.48 25.98
N ALA A 72 15.66 5.66 27.13
CA ALA A 72 17.02 6.20 27.19
C ALA A 72 18.05 5.16 26.71
N GLN A 73 17.85 3.90 27.06
CA GLN A 73 18.71 2.80 26.63
C GLN A 73 18.22 2.11 25.35
N ASN A 74 17.03 2.46 24.85
CA ASN A 74 16.36 1.80 23.73
C ASN A 74 16.22 0.28 23.95
N THR A 75 15.76 -0.12 25.15
CA THR A 75 15.59 -1.53 25.54
C THR A 75 14.20 -1.83 26.11
N ILE A 76 13.82 -3.10 26.06
CA ILE A 76 12.63 -3.65 26.72
C ILE A 76 13.07 -4.58 27.83
N LYS A 77 12.49 -4.41 29.02
CA LYS A 77 12.81 -5.20 30.22
C LYS A 77 11.54 -5.86 30.74
N GLY A 78 11.58 -7.15 31.03
CA GLY A 78 10.39 -7.87 31.52
C GLY A 78 10.63 -9.35 31.74
N GLY A 79 9.72 -9.99 32.47
CA GLY A 79 9.71 -11.45 32.60
C GLY A 79 9.26 -12.10 31.30
N GLY A 80 9.93 -13.15 30.86
CA GLY A 80 9.57 -13.83 29.62
C GLY A 80 10.41 -15.06 29.30
N ILE A 81 10.18 -15.60 28.11
CA ILE A 81 10.89 -16.76 27.57
C ILE A 81 11.53 -16.38 26.24
N LEU A 82 12.83 -16.65 26.11
CA LEU A 82 13.60 -16.49 24.89
C LEU A 82 13.74 -17.86 24.20
N TYR A 83 13.40 -17.88 22.92
CA TYR A 83 13.48 -19.03 22.04
C TYR A 83 14.54 -18.80 20.96
N ASP A 84 15.28 -19.85 20.60
CA ASP A 84 16.21 -19.82 19.47
C ASP A 84 15.49 -19.77 18.11
N PHE A 85 16.27 -19.65 17.05
CA PHE A 85 15.77 -19.73 15.68
C PHE A 85 15.03 -21.04 15.36
N ASN A 86 15.22 -22.13 16.10
CA ASN A 86 14.48 -23.39 15.95
C ASN A 86 13.28 -23.50 16.90
N ARG A 87 13.02 -22.46 17.71
CA ARG A 87 11.96 -22.39 18.73
C ARG A 87 12.21 -23.30 19.94
N ASN A 88 13.46 -23.65 20.20
CA ASN A 88 13.86 -24.25 21.47
C ASN A 88 14.03 -23.15 22.52
N VAL A 89 13.61 -23.41 23.76
CA VAL A 89 13.83 -22.48 24.87
C VAL A 89 15.33 -22.31 25.11
N LYS A 90 15.84 -21.08 24.99
CA LYS A 90 17.21 -20.71 25.39
C LYS A 90 17.26 -20.27 26.85
N PHE A 91 16.24 -19.53 27.29
CA PHE A 91 16.21 -18.90 28.60
C PHE A 91 14.78 -18.56 29.02
N GLY A 92 14.48 -18.64 30.33
CA GLY A 92 13.26 -18.14 30.94
C GLY A 92 13.58 -17.35 32.20
N GLY A 93 12.98 -16.16 32.36
CA GLY A 93 13.23 -15.27 33.49
C GLY A 93 13.18 -13.80 33.10
N LEU A 94 13.91 -12.97 33.83
CA LEU A 94 14.01 -11.53 33.53
C LEU A 94 14.91 -11.32 32.30
N LEU A 95 14.35 -10.72 31.26
CA LEU A 95 15.01 -10.44 29.99
C LEU A 95 15.19 -8.94 29.80
N THR A 96 16.29 -8.56 29.15
CA THR A 96 16.54 -7.21 28.64
C THR A 96 16.89 -7.34 27.16
N VAL A 97 16.09 -6.71 26.30
CA VAL A 97 16.19 -6.85 24.84
C VAL A 97 16.42 -5.48 24.20
N PRO A 98 17.50 -5.28 23.43
CA PRO A 98 17.69 -4.06 22.65
C PRO A 98 16.69 -3.98 21.50
N VAL A 99 16.01 -2.83 21.35
CA VAL A 99 15.01 -2.62 20.28
C VAL A 99 15.66 -2.74 18.90
N ASP A 100 16.90 -2.30 18.73
CA ASP A 100 17.61 -2.35 17.43
C ASP A 100 17.89 -3.79 16.93
N SER A 101 17.80 -4.79 17.82
CA SER A 101 17.94 -6.20 17.47
C SER A 101 16.65 -6.82 16.93
N ILE A 102 15.53 -6.12 17.05
CA ILE A 102 14.19 -6.57 16.71
C ILE A 102 13.85 -6.20 15.27
N ALA A 103 13.22 -7.15 14.56
CA ALA A 103 12.64 -6.93 13.25
C ALA A 103 11.21 -6.43 13.39
N ILE A 104 10.39 -7.10 14.21
CA ILE A 104 9.02 -6.67 14.49
C ILE A 104 8.57 -7.11 15.88
N PHE A 105 7.66 -6.35 16.47
CA PHE A 105 6.91 -6.74 17.66
C PHE A 105 5.49 -7.16 17.27
N GLU A 106 4.94 -8.08 18.05
CA GLU A 106 3.55 -8.49 17.99
C GLU A 106 2.98 -8.38 19.42
N THR A 107 1.84 -7.73 19.59
CA THR A 107 1.19 -7.56 20.90
C THR A 107 -0.31 -7.53 20.76
N ASN A 108 -1.04 -8.00 21.75
CA ASN A 108 -2.50 -7.82 21.88
C ASN A 108 -2.88 -6.64 22.77
N LYS A 109 -1.89 -5.86 23.22
CA LYS A 109 -2.09 -4.71 24.09
C LYS A 109 -1.61 -3.44 23.43
N ARG A 110 -2.48 -2.43 23.40
CA ARG A 110 -2.10 -1.09 22.97
C ARG A 110 -0.99 -0.55 23.87
N ILE A 111 0.09 -0.10 23.24
CA ILE A 111 1.18 0.60 23.92
C ILE A 111 0.77 2.06 24.07
N THR A 112 0.58 2.51 25.31
CA THR A 112 0.10 3.86 25.63
C THR A 112 1.19 4.82 26.08
N ASP A 113 2.44 4.35 26.18
CA ASP A 113 3.58 5.19 26.55
C ASP A 113 3.89 6.20 25.41
N PRO A 114 3.75 7.52 25.66
CA PRO A 114 4.00 8.56 24.65
C PRO A 114 5.44 8.61 24.15
N ASN A 115 6.38 7.95 24.81
CA ASN A 115 7.78 7.90 24.44
C ASN A 115 8.20 6.56 23.80
N ALA A 116 7.30 5.59 23.66
CA ALA A 116 7.58 4.29 23.08
C ALA A 116 7.79 4.28 21.55
N GLY A 117 8.09 5.42 20.94
CA GLY A 117 8.05 5.66 19.49
C GLY A 117 8.69 4.54 18.65
N ASN A 118 9.90 4.10 18.97
CA ASN A 118 10.60 3.05 18.21
C ASN A 118 9.93 1.67 18.32
N ILE A 119 9.29 1.38 19.44
CA ILE A 119 8.59 0.10 19.64
C ILE A 119 7.24 0.16 18.93
N LEU A 120 6.50 1.26 19.07
CA LEU A 120 5.26 1.50 18.36
C LEU A 120 5.46 1.39 16.83
N ALA A 121 6.54 1.97 16.31
CA ALA A 121 6.88 1.90 14.89
C ALA A 121 7.08 0.47 14.38
N LEU A 122 7.43 -0.47 15.26
CA LEU A 122 7.69 -1.87 14.92
C LEU A 122 6.58 -2.81 15.39
N SER A 123 5.48 -2.32 15.98
CA SER A 123 4.48 -3.17 16.62
C SER A 123 3.28 -3.44 15.72
N ILE A 124 3.04 -4.72 15.44
CA ILE A 124 1.76 -5.22 14.95
C ILE A 124 0.85 -5.41 16.15
N LEU A 125 -0.30 -4.75 16.13
CA LEU A 125 -1.35 -4.96 17.11
C LEU A 125 -2.24 -6.12 16.64
N ALA A 126 -2.23 -7.22 17.38
CA ALA A 126 -2.87 -8.46 17.01
C ALA A 126 -4.11 -8.78 17.84
N GLY A 127 -5.21 -9.12 17.16
CA GLY A 127 -6.40 -9.69 17.81
C GLY A 127 -7.24 -8.68 18.59
N LEU A 128 -7.23 -7.39 18.20
CA LEU A 128 -8.20 -6.45 18.75
C LEU A 128 -9.58 -6.71 18.15
N ASP A 129 -10.58 -6.92 19.02
CA ASP A 129 -11.99 -6.69 18.70
C ASP A 129 -12.21 -5.18 18.64
N VAL A 130 -11.70 -4.52 17.60
CA VAL A 130 -12.22 -3.20 17.28
C VAL A 130 -13.60 -3.46 16.69
N GLY A 131 -14.64 -3.07 17.42
CA GLY A 131 -16.03 -2.92 16.97
C GLY A 131 -16.13 -1.93 15.82
N LEU A 132 -15.50 -2.30 14.70
CA LEU A 132 -15.83 -1.87 13.38
C LEU A 132 -17.32 -2.24 13.17
N GLY A 133 -18.08 -1.36 12.52
CA GLY A 133 -19.54 -1.50 12.40
C GLY A 133 -20.00 -2.86 11.85
N ILE A 134 -21.32 -3.09 11.87
CA ILE A 134 -21.98 -4.34 11.41
C ILE A 134 -21.43 -4.82 10.04
N TYR A 135 -21.04 -3.89 9.17
CA TYR A 135 -20.44 -4.13 7.86
C TYR A 135 -19.12 -4.91 7.89
N CYS A 136 -18.26 -4.66 8.88
CA CYS A 136 -17.01 -5.39 9.04
C CYS A 136 -17.18 -6.74 9.70
N ALA A 137 -18.26 -6.93 10.46
CA ALA A 137 -18.66 -8.23 10.96
C ALA A 137 -19.25 -9.10 9.83
N SER A 138 -19.98 -8.51 8.88
CA SER A 138 -20.60 -9.25 7.76
C SER A 138 -19.62 -9.56 6.62
N ASN A 139 -18.60 -8.73 6.40
CA ASN A 139 -17.53 -9.01 5.46
C ASN A 139 -16.16 -8.52 5.97
N PRO A 140 -15.52 -9.28 6.88
CA PRO A 140 -14.26 -8.86 7.51
C PRO A 140 -13.07 -8.71 6.55
N LYS A 141 -13.17 -9.29 5.35
CA LYS A 141 -12.15 -9.17 4.28
C LYS A 141 -12.30 -7.89 3.48
N ALA A 142 -13.41 -7.18 3.67
CA ALA A 142 -13.72 -5.93 3.01
C ALA A 142 -13.71 -4.72 3.95
N CYS A 143 -13.01 -4.80 5.09
CA CYS A 143 -12.80 -3.64 5.95
C CYS A 143 -11.32 -3.31 6.05
N PHE A 144 -10.96 -2.11 5.60
CA PHE A 144 -9.62 -1.89 5.09
C PHE A 144 -8.92 -0.66 5.67
N GLY A 145 -7.70 -0.89 6.11
CA GLY A 145 -6.68 0.12 6.27
C GLY A 145 -6.19 0.65 4.94
N SER A 146 -5.81 1.92 4.97
CA SER A 146 -5.15 2.63 3.89
C SER A 146 -4.18 3.59 4.57
N CYS A 147 -2.98 3.58 4.04
CA CYS A 147 -1.97 4.64 4.04
C CYS A 147 -2.52 6.05 4.38
N PRO A 148 -1.69 6.95 4.92
CA PRO A 148 -2.14 8.27 5.32
C PRO A 148 -2.81 9.00 4.15
N THR A 149 -4.01 9.49 4.42
CA THR A 149 -4.80 10.30 3.50
C THR A 149 -4.55 11.78 3.77
N PHE A 150 -4.46 12.57 2.71
CA PHE A 150 -4.18 14.00 2.81
C PHE A 150 -5.29 14.82 2.16
N TYR A 151 -5.61 15.95 2.80
CA TYR A 151 -6.70 16.83 2.40
C TYR A 151 -6.26 18.29 2.46
N ILE A 152 -6.62 19.05 1.44
CA ILE A 152 -6.55 20.51 1.43
C ILE A 152 -7.68 21.07 2.28
N ASN A 153 -8.89 20.51 2.13
CA ASN A 153 -10.06 20.86 2.91
C ASN A 153 -10.26 19.86 4.06
N PRO A 154 -10.13 20.27 5.34
CA PRO A 154 -10.23 19.34 6.46
C PRO A 154 -11.61 18.69 6.61
N ASN A 155 -12.66 19.33 6.08
CA ASN A 155 -14.03 18.86 6.20
C ASN A 155 -14.41 17.81 5.14
N GLU A 156 -13.50 17.52 4.20
CA GLU A 156 -13.72 16.46 3.23
C GLU A 156 -13.51 15.08 3.85
N ASN A 157 -14.22 14.11 3.28
CA ASN A 157 -14.11 12.70 3.65
C ASN A 157 -13.24 11.95 2.65
N PHE A 158 -12.93 10.71 2.99
CA PHE A 158 -12.13 9.76 2.22
C PHE A 158 -12.51 9.57 0.75
N HIS A 159 -13.73 9.91 0.31
CA HIS A 159 -14.07 9.89 -1.12
C HIS A 159 -13.42 11.04 -1.92
N HIS A 160 -12.87 12.04 -1.23
CA HIS A 160 -12.37 13.28 -1.81
C HIS A 160 -10.93 13.58 -1.38
N CYS A 161 -10.16 12.59 -0.92
CA CYS A 161 -8.77 12.84 -0.56
C CYS A 161 -7.97 13.39 -1.76
N ASP A 162 -7.07 14.33 -1.47
CA ASP A 162 -6.22 14.99 -2.47
C ASP A 162 -4.92 14.21 -2.74
N ALA A 163 -4.50 13.36 -1.80
CA ALA A 163 -3.32 12.51 -1.92
C ALA A 163 -3.39 11.30 -0.96
N GLU A 164 -2.68 10.22 -1.30
CA GLU A 164 -2.61 8.97 -0.53
C GLU A 164 -1.15 8.53 -0.43
N GLY A 165 -0.53 8.71 0.75
CA GLY A 165 0.92 8.56 0.86
C GLY A 165 1.40 7.12 0.93
N PHE A 166 2.37 6.75 0.07
CA PHE A 166 3.19 5.54 0.17
C PHE A 166 2.41 4.21 0.31
N SER A 167 1.39 4.02 -0.53
CA SER A 167 0.37 2.97 -0.41
C SER A 167 0.86 1.52 -0.40
N SER A 168 2.10 1.27 -0.83
CA SER A 168 2.73 -0.07 -0.85
C SER A 168 3.77 -0.30 0.25
N SER A 169 4.03 0.68 1.12
CA SER A 169 5.00 0.59 2.21
C SER A 169 4.39 -0.06 3.46
N ILE A 170 4.01 -1.35 3.38
CA ILE A 170 3.31 -2.08 4.47
C ILE A 170 4.24 -2.58 5.59
N LEU A 171 5.52 -2.24 5.54
CA LEU A 171 6.60 -2.80 6.37
C LEU A 171 7.80 -1.83 6.42
N PRO A 172 8.59 -1.81 7.51
CA PRO A 172 9.80 -0.98 7.61
C PRO A 172 10.80 -1.20 6.47
N SER A 173 11.03 -2.45 6.07
CA SER A 173 11.94 -2.77 4.95
C SER A 173 11.41 -2.34 3.57
N LEU A 174 10.12 -2.03 3.48
CA LEU A 174 9.46 -1.55 2.26
C LEU A 174 9.25 -0.04 2.27
N GLU A 175 9.78 0.68 3.27
CA GLU A 175 9.71 2.14 3.33
C GLU A 175 10.25 2.77 2.05
N LYS A 176 9.41 3.56 1.39
CA LYS A 176 9.77 4.38 0.24
C LYS A 176 9.08 5.73 0.30
N GLY A 177 9.66 6.68 -0.42
CA GLY A 177 9.02 7.96 -0.69
C GLY A 177 8.08 7.85 -1.87
N ASP A 178 7.05 8.68 -1.86
CA ASP A 178 6.04 8.80 -2.90
C ASP A 178 5.76 10.28 -3.18
N ILE A 179 5.31 10.61 -4.40
CA ILE A 179 4.95 11.98 -4.78
C ILE A 179 3.54 12.01 -5.37
N ASP A 180 2.62 12.61 -4.64
CA ASP A 180 1.24 12.80 -5.06
C ASP A 180 1.03 14.20 -5.69
N ASP A 181 0.26 14.27 -6.78
CA ASP A 181 -0.29 15.54 -7.26
C ASP A 181 -1.50 15.97 -6.41
N LEU A 182 -1.35 17.05 -5.63
CA LEU A 182 -2.42 17.62 -4.80
C LEU A 182 -3.56 18.28 -5.60
N ASN A 183 -3.47 18.26 -6.93
CA ASN A 183 -4.43 18.87 -7.85
C ASN A 183 -4.70 20.37 -7.58
N TYR A 184 -3.72 21.07 -7.02
CA TYR A 184 -3.93 22.43 -6.54
C TYR A 184 -2.91 23.40 -7.12
N VAL A 185 -3.42 24.52 -7.62
CA VAL A 185 -2.61 25.67 -8.02
C VAL A 185 -2.85 26.80 -7.05
N VAL A 186 -1.81 27.16 -6.31
CA VAL A 186 -1.83 28.24 -5.32
C VAL A 186 -1.34 29.54 -5.95
N SER A 187 -1.94 30.68 -5.58
CA SER A 187 -1.68 32.00 -6.18
C SER A 187 -2.02 33.15 -5.22
N GLY A 188 -1.01 33.85 -4.70
CA GLY A 188 -1.21 35.01 -3.82
C GLY A 188 -1.07 34.71 -2.33
N GLU A 189 -1.05 33.44 -1.94
CA GLU A 189 -0.99 33.01 -0.55
C GLU A 189 0.45 33.01 0.01
N LYS A 190 0.58 33.29 1.30
CA LYS A 190 1.88 33.23 2.02
C LYS A 190 2.20 31.83 2.53
N SER A 191 1.17 31.04 2.78
CA SER A 191 1.23 29.75 3.44
C SER A 191 0.18 28.82 2.85
N PHE A 192 0.45 27.53 2.95
CA PHE A 192 -0.43 26.46 2.54
C PHE A 192 -0.56 25.46 3.70
N SER A 193 -1.76 24.95 3.92
CA SER A 193 -2.02 23.94 4.94
C SER A 193 -2.55 22.67 4.30
N LEU A 194 -2.15 21.52 4.84
CA LEU A 194 -2.62 20.20 4.47
C LEU A 194 -3.01 19.43 5.74
N TYR A 195 -3.98 18.55 5.65
CA TYR A 195 -4.47 17.76 6.77
C TYR A 195 -4.19 16.29 6.50
N MET A 196 -3.41 15.66 7.38
CA MET A 196 -3.14 14.22 7.33
C MET A 196 -4.09 13.52 8.30
N LYS A 197 -4.79 12.49 7.83
CA LYS A 197 -5.73 11.70 8.64
C LYS A 197 -5.32 10.22 8.63
N ASN A 198 -5.50 9.56 9.77
CA ASN A 198 -5.46 8.10 9.85
C ASN A 198 -6.89 7.57 9.97
N GLU A 199 -7.47 7.20 8.83
CA GLU A 199 -8.86 6.75 8.71
C GLU A 199 -8.98 5.22 8.71
N ALA A 200 -7.93 4.54 9.19
CA ALA A 200 -7.65 3.14 9.00
C ALA A 200 -7.20 2.46 10.31
N LEU A 201 -7.36 1.13 10.42
CA LEU A 201 -6.84 0.37 11.56
C LEU A 201 -5.38 -0.03 11.36
N GLU A 202 -4.52 0.97 11.28
CA GLU A 202 -3.10 0.79 11.06
C GLU A 202 -2.28 1.77 11.90
N THR A 203 -1.02 1.42 12.13
CA THR A 203 -0.03 2.35 12.68
C THR A 203 0.78 2.93 11.54
N GLN A 204 0.61 4.22 11.28
CA GLN A 204 1.34 4.95 10.24
C GLN A 204 2.61 5.57 10.83
N CYS A 205 3.73 5.34 10.15
CA CYS A 205 5.07 5.79 10.54
C CYS A 205 5.63 6.69 9.44
N ILE A 206 5.55 8.02 9.63
CA ILE A 206 5.99 9.00 8.64
C ILE A 206 7.31 9.62 9.09
N ASN A 207 8.38 9.55 8.29
CA ASN A 207 9.64 10.21 8.63
C ASN A 207 9.96 11.45 7.78
N LYS A 208 9.26 11.66 6.65
CA LYS A 208 9.49 12.83 5.80
C LYS A 208 8.22 13.31 5.11
N LEU A 209 8.05 14.64 5.14
CA LEU A 209 6.98 15.36 4.43
C LEU A 209 7.59 16.62 3.81
N ILE A 210 7.46 16.76 2.49
CA ILE A 210 7.92 17.92 1.73
C ILE A 210 6.82 18.34 0.77
N LEU A 211 6.43 19.61 0.81
CA LEU A 211 5.59 20.18 -0.22
C LEU A 211 6.48 20.56 -1.40
N LYS A 212 6.20 20.03 -2.58
CA LYS A 212 6.93 20.29 -3.83
C LYS A 212 6.15 21.30 -4.66
N ALA A 213 6.78 22.40 -5.04
CA ALA A 213 6.16 23.47 -5.80
C ALA A 213 6.81 23.67 -7.16
N ILE A 214 6.02 23.64 -8.24
CA ILE A 214 6.45 23.95 -9.60
C ILE A 214 5.86 25.30 -10.00
N PRO A 215 6.67 26.32 -10.34
CA PRO A 215 6.17 27.58 -10.88
C PRO A 215 5.41 27.35 -12.19
N VAL A 216 4.21 27.91 -12.30
CA VAL A 216 3.39 27.84 -13.52
C VAL A 216 2.85 29.22 -13.90
N ASN A 217 2.63 29.44 -15.19
CA ASN A 217 1.88 30.59 -15.72
C ASN A 217 0.41 30.23 -16.00
N ASP A 218 -0.43 31.21 -16.36
CA ASP A 218 -1.89 31.03 -16.52
C ASP A 218 -2.31 29.94 -17.54
N ASN A 219 -1.49 29.67 -18.55
CA ASN A 219 -1.75 28.65 -19.59
C ASN A 219 -0.82 27.44 -19.47
N GLU A 220 -0.25 27.24 -18.29
CA GLU A 220 0.66 26.15 -17.99
C GLU A 220 0.12 25.28 -16.86
N ASN A 221 0.53 24.02 -16.88
CA ASN A 221 0.34 23.10 -15.79
C ASN A 221 1.64 22.33 -15.57
N ALA A 222 1.72 21.59 -14.47
CA ALA A 222 2.80 20.64 -14.25
C ALA A 222 2.21 19.27 -13.92
N TYR A 223 2.85 18.23 -14.44
CA TYR A 223 2.51 16.83 -14.17
C TYR A 223 3.78 16.08 -13.79
N ILE A 224 3.62 15.02 -12.99
CA ILE A 224 4.69 14.10 -12.64
C ILE A 224 4.57 12.82 -13.47
N SER A 225 5.69 12.18 -13.78
CA SER A 225 5.72 10.82 -14.33
C SER A 225 6.13 9.82 -13.26
N ASP A 226 5.80 8.55 -13.43
CA ASP A 226 6.33 7.37 -12.69
C ASP A 226 7.86 7.33 -12.46
N GLU A 227 8.67 8.10 -13.20
CA GLU A 227 10.11 8.30 -12.94
C GLU A 227 10.46 9.53 -12.07
N ASP A 228 9.50 10.07 -11.31
CA ASP A 228 9.64 11.28 -10.45
C ASP A 228 10.10 12.55 -11.19
N LYS A 229 9.81 12.67 -12.49
CA LYS A 229 10.13 13.85 -13.30
C LYS A 229 8.93 14.78 -13.41
N PHE A 230 9.15 16.06 -13.12
CA PHE A 230 8.15 17.11 -13.32
C PHE A 230 8.24 17.68 -14.73
N TYR A 231 7.14 17.59 -15.46
CA TYR A 231 7.02 18.17 -16.79
C TYR A 231 6.15 19.41 -16.72
N LEU A 232 6.69 20.56 -17.16
CA LEU A 232 5.91 21.75 -17.42
C LEU A 232 5.21 21.59 -18.77
N THR A 233 3.90 21.75 -18.79
CA THR A 233 3.08 21.48 -19.95
C THR A 233 2.23 22.68 -20.35
N GLY A 234 1.71 22.63 -21.56
CA GLY A 234 0.73 23.57 -22.07
C GLY A 234 -0.05 22.97 -23.23
N ASN A 235 -1.12 23.64 -23.65
CA ASN A 235 -2.03 23.19 -24.72
C ASN A 235 -2.56 21.75 -24.49
N ILE A 236 -3.72 21.64 -23.87
CA ILE A 236 -4.40 20.36 -23.72
C ILE A 236 -5.15 20.02 -25.01
N HIS A 237 -4.85 18.85 -25.57
CA HIS A 237 -5.53 18.24 -26.70
C HIS A 237 -6.49 17.17 -26.15
N LYS A 238 -7.78 17.48 -26.25
CA LYS A 238 -8.84 16.63 -25.70
C LYS A 238 -8.98 15.32 -26.47
N LEU A 239 -9.36 14.28 -25.76
CA LEU A 239 -9.78 13.00 -26.32
C LEU A 239 -10.94 13.21 -27.31
N ASN A 240 -10.81 12.64 -28.52
CA ASN A 240 -11.87 12.68 -29.53
C ASN A 240 -12.80 11.47 -29.36
N LYS A 241 -12.24 10.26 -29.28
CA LYS A 241 -13.01 9.03 -29.04
C LYS A 241 -12.24 8.05 -28.16
N ALA A 242 -12.96 7.27 -27.37
CA ALA A 242 -12.42 6.10 -26.71
C ALA A 242 -13.31 4.89 -26.89
N PHE A 243 -12.69 3.71 -26.98
CA PHE A 243 -13.37 2.43 -27.17
C PHE A 243 -12.80 1.35 -26.27
N ILE A 244 -13.68 0.48 -25.78
CA ILE A 244 -13.33 -0.78 -25.14
C ILE A 244 -14.18 -1.89 -25.73
N ASP A 245 -13.55 -2.95 -26.23
CA ASP A 245 -14.24 -4.05 -26.94
C ASP A 245 -15.21 -3.56 -28.05
N GLY A 246 -14.87 -2.44 -28.70
CA GLY A 246 -15.68 -1.80 -29.74
C GLY A 246 -16.82 -0.88 -29.23
N ASN A 247 -17.08 -0.85 -27.92
CA ASN A 247 -18.08 0.03 -27.31
C ASN A 247 -17.49 1.41 -27.02
N GLY A 248 -18.20 2.47 -27.39
CA GLY A 248 -17.76 3.86 -27.18
C GLY A 248 -17.87 4.27 -25.70
N ILE A 249 -16.76 4.73 -25.13
CA ILE A 249 -16.62 5.11 -23.71
C ILE A 249 -16.06 6.53 -23.52
N THR A 250 -16.04 7.35 -24.58
CA THR A 250 -15.49 8.72 -24.54
C THR A 250 -16.03 9.56 -23.39
N TYR A 251 -17.31 9.40 -23.03
CA TYR A 251 -17.96 10.18 -21.98
C TYR A 251 -17.38 9.93 -20.57
N LEU A 252 -16.68 8.80 -20.34
CA LEU A 252 -16.02 8.47 -19.07
C LEU A 252 -14.59 9.01 -18.97
N LEU A 253 -13.99 9.42 -20.09
CA LEU A 253 -12.55 9.75 -20.16
C LEU A 253 -12.28 11.17 -20.69
N ALA A 254 -13.32 11.86 -21.16
CA ALA A 254 -13.20 13.19 -21.78
C ALA A 254 -13.06 14.34 -20.76
N ASN A 255 -13.53 14.14 -19.52
CA ASN A 255 -13.48 15.14 -18.46
C ASN A 255 -13.00 14.49 -17.17
N ALA A 256 -12.24 15.25 -16.37
CA ALA A 256 -11.83 14.80 -15.04
C ALA A 256 -12.93 15.13 -14.02
N ASP A 257 -14.00 14.35 -14.01
CA ASP A 257 -15.23 14.60 -13.24
C ASP A 257 -15.51 13.53 -12.16
N LYS A 258 -14.57 12.60 -11.95
CA LYS A 258 -14.65 11.45 -11.05
C LYS A 258 -15.67 10.39 -11.49
N ASN A 259 -16.19 10.46 -12.71
CA ASN A 259 -17.02 9.40 -13.29
C ASN A 259 -16.13 8.37 -13.99
N GLU A 260 -15.46 7.56 -13.17
CA GLU A 260 -14.39 6.67 -13.60
C GLU A 260 -14.88 5.52 -14.50
N LEU A 261 -14.13 5.22 -15.55
CA LEU A 261 -14.17 3.91 -16.19
C LEU A 261 -13.71 2.86 -15.19
N PHE A 262 -14.61 1.94 -14.84
CA PHE A 262 -14.33 0.77 -14.05
C PHE A 262 -15.02 -0.45 -14.66
N THR A 263 -14.22 -1.39 -15.19
CA THR A 263 -14.73 -2.67 -15.71
C THR A 263 -14.66 -3.72 -14.62
N GLY A 264 -15.60 -4.68 -14.62
CA GLY A 264 -15.47 -5.85 -13.74
C GLY A 264 -14.34 -6.78 -14.23
N SER A 265 -13.62 -7.39 -13.30
CA SER A 265 -12.58 -8.39 -13.54
C SER A 265 -13.10 -9.60 -14.31
N ASP A 266 -12.19 -10.31 -14.99
CA ASP A 266 -12.53 -11.55 -15.70
C ASP A 266 -12.82 -12.68 -14.68
N PRO A 267 -13.99 -13.35 -14.76
CA PRO A 267 -14.43 -14.33 -13.79
C PRO A 267 -13.58 -15.63 -13.77
N ARG A 268 -12.67 -15.81 -14.72
CA ARG A 268 -11.79 -16.99 -14.84
C ARG A 268 -10.34 -16.67 -14.55
N ASN A 269 -9.95 -15.39 -14.52
CA ASN A 269 -8.58 -14.98 -14.25
C ASN A 269 -8.51 -13.49 -13.87
N MET A 270 -8.21 -13.19 -12.61
CA MET A 270 -8.03 -11.80 -12.15
C MET A 270 -6.88 -11.08 -12.87
N ALA A 271 -5.92 -11.80 -13.45
CA ALA A 271 -4.80 -11.23 -14.21
C ALA A 271 -5.08 -11.12 -15.73
N ALA A 272 -6.32 -11.33 -16.17
CA ALA A 272 -6.69 -11.12 -17.57
C ALA A 272 -6.48 -9.66 -17.96
N LYS A 273 -6.06 -9.41 -19.21
CA LYS A 273 -5.83 -8.07 -19.72
C LYS A 273 -7.04 -7.58 -20.52
N GLU A 274 -7.24 -6.28 -20.53
CA GLU A 274 -8.16 -5.56 -21.42
C GLU A 274 -7.41 -4.46 -22.19
N GLU A 275 -8.03 -4.00 -23.27
CA GLU A 275 -7.45 -2.98 -24.15
C GLU A 275 -8.45 -1.82 -24.34
N ILE A 276 -7.97 -0.60 -24.11
CA ILE A 276 -8.72 0.64 -24.39
C ILE A 276 -8.02 1.35 -25.54
N ILE A 277 -8.79 1.73 -26.55
CA ILE A 277 -8.31 2.50 -27.69
C ILE A 277 -8.75 3.95 -27.54
N LEU A 278 -7.78 4.86 -27.49
CA LEU A 278 -7.97 6.30 -27.45
C LEU A 278 -7.62 6.89 -28.82
N GLU A 279 -8.47 7.76 -29.33
CA GLU A 279 -8.27 8.47 -30.59
C GLU A 279 -8.29 9.98 -30.32
N PHE A 280 -7.26 10.66 -30.80
CA PHE A 280 -7.11 12.11 -30.75
C PHE A 280 -6.96 12.62 -32.18
N ASN A 281 -7.81 13.57 -32.53
CA ASN A 281 -7.81 14.25 -33.82
C ASN A 281 -7.52 15.74 -33.59
N ASN A 282 -7.15 16.47 -34.64
CA ASN A 282 -6.81 17.90 -34.57
C ASN A 282 -5.60 18.20 -33.66
N THR A 283 -4.57 17.34 -33.70
CA THR A 283 -3.34 17.53 -32.91
C THR A 283 -2.22 18.22 -33.71
N GLU A 284 -2.56 19.06 -34.69
CA GLU A 284 -1.58 19.74 -35.56
C GLU A 284 -0.59 20.64 -34.81
N ARG A 285 -0.99 21.12 -33.61
CA ARG A 285 -0.14 21.94 -32.73
C ARG A 285 0.58 21.14 -31.64
N LEU A 286 0.52 19.80 -31.72
CA LEU A 286 1.13 18.92 -30.74
C LEU A 286 2.63 18.77 -31.05
N PHE A 287 3.47 19.08 -30.06
CA PHE A 287 4.91 18.89 -30.13
C PHE A 287 5.40 18.33 -28.80
N ASN A 288 6.42 17.45 -28.86
CA ASN A 288 6.93 16.74 -27.68
C ASN A 288 5.77 16.15 -26.83
N PRO A 289 4.99 15.22 -27.41
CA PRO A 289 3.71 14.81 -26.85
C PRO A 289 3.87 14.09 -25.50
N GLY A 290 3.03 14.49 -24.54
CA GLY A 290 2.79 13.75 -23.32
C GLY A 290 1.35 13.27 -23.25
N LEU A 291 1.17 12.00 -22.86
CA LEU A 291 -0.13 11.43 -22.51
C LEU A 291 -0.39 11.67 -21.03
N ILE A 292 -1.45 12.42 -20.72
CA ILE A 292 -1.95 12.60 -19.36
C ILE A 292 -3.01 11.54 -19.11
N LEU A 293 -2.91 10.85 -17.98
CA LEU A 293 -3.96 9.98 -17.44
C LEU A 293 -4.32 10.41 -16.02
N HIS A 294 -5.61 10.39 -15.69
CA HIS A 294 -6.05 10.39 -14.30
C HIS A 294 -6.59 9.00 -13.96
N PHE A 295 -6.05 8.37 -12.93
CA PHE A 295 -6.34 6.98 -12.64
C PHE A 295 -6.00 6.62 -11.19
N ARG A 296 -6.50 5.47 -10.77
CA ARG A 296 -6.13 4.80 -9.51
C ARG A 296 -6.35 3.31 -9.63
N GLN A 297 -5.89 2.54 -8.66
CA GLN A 297 -6.25 1.12 -8.61
C GLN A 297 -7.68 0.93 -8.09
N SER A 298 -8.28 -0.20 -8.44
CA SER A 298 -9.41 -0.76 -7.71
C SER A 298 -8.94 -1.41 -6.40
N LEU A 299 -9.89 -1.82 -5.57
CA LEU A 299 -9.63 -2.54 -4.32
C LEU A 299 -9.16 -4.00 -4.51
N MET A 300 -8.84 -4.44 -5.74
CA MET A 300 -8.34 -5.78 -6.02
C MET A 300 -7.02 -6.08 -5.27
N THR A 301 -6.07 -5.14 -5.24
CA THR A 301 -4.81 -5.29 -4.48
C THR A 301 -5.06 -5.38 -2.99
N THR A 302 -6.01 -4.60 -2.48
CA THR A 302 -6.41 -4.64 -1.08
C THR A 302 -7.02 -5.99 -0.71
N TYR A 303 -7.89 -6.54 -1.57
CA TYR A 303 -8.44 -7.90 -1.42
C TYR A 303 -7.33 -8.96 -1.37
N ILE A 304 -6.34 -8.88 -2.26
CA ILE A 304 -5.21 -9.82 -2.29
C ILE A 304 -4.37 -9.68 -1.02
N PHE A 305 -4.05 -8.46 -0.61
CA PHE A 305 -3.25 -8.18 0.58
C PHE A 305 -3.90 -8.77 1.83
N TYR A 306 -5.20 -8.62 2.02
CA TYR A 306 -5.87 -9.14 3.22
C TYR A 306 -6.16 -10.61 3.20
N ASN A 307 -6.44 -11.20 2.05
CA ASN A 307 -6.40 -12.65 1.96
C ASN A 307 -5.02 -13.17 2.34
N THR A 308 -3.95 -12.47 1.95
CA THR A 308 -2.60 -12.81 2.38
C THR A 308 -2.45 -12.74 3.89
N MET A 309 -2.89 -11.65 4.53
CA MET A 309 -2.86 -11.48 6.00
C MET A 309 -3.69 -12.54 6.72
N GLY A 310 -4.92 -12.80 6.27
CA GLY A 310 -5.78 -13.87 6.78
C GLY A 310 -5.14 -15.24 6.64
N TYR A 311 -4.54 -15.55 5.49
CA TYR A 311 -3.85 -16.82 5.31
C TYR A 311 -2.62 -16.98 6.23
N MET A 312 -1.94 -15.88 6.58
CA MET A 312 -0.89 -15.90 7.60
C MET A 312 -1.47 -16.18 9.00
N GLY A 313 -2.61 -15.59 9.34
CA GLY A 313 -3.26 -15.71 10.64
C GLY A 313 -2.31 -15.37 11.78
N ASN A 314 -2.23 -16.23 12.79
CA ASN A 314 -1.31 -16.07 13.93
C ASN A 314 0.20 -16.14 13.59
N MET A 315 0.57 -16.40 12.34
CA MET A 315 1.97 -16.43 11.89
C MET A 315 2.43 -15.11 11.27
N VAL A 316 1.61 -14.04 11.33
CA VAL A 316 1.94 -12.75 10.70
C VAL A 316 3.29 -12.22 11.16
N GLY A 317 3.59 -12.21 12.47
CA GLY A 317 4.87 -11.72 13.01
C GLY A 317 6.07 -12.50 12.47
N ASP A 318 5.94 -13.82 12.32
CA ASP A 318 6.97 -14.68 11.74
C ASP A 318 7.15 -14.46 10.24
N MET A 319 6.07 -14.26 9.48
CA MET A 319 6.16 -13.97 8.06
C MET A 319 6.73 -12.58 7.81
N PHE A 320 6.30 -11.57 8.55
CA PHE A 320 6.79 -10.20 8.44
C PHE A 320 8.28 -10.14 8.80
N THR A 321 8.70 -10.83 9.86
CA THR A 321 10.13 -10.98 10.17
C THR A 321 10.92 -11.61 9.02
N LYS A 322 10.35 -12.59 8.31
CA LYS A 322 11.01 -13.18 7.13
C LYS A 322 11.05 -12.21 5.96
N LEU A 323 10.03 -11.36 5.76
CA LEU A 323 10.04 -10.33 4.73
C LEU A 323 11.12 -9.29 5.02
N GLU A 324 11.21 -8.82 6.28
CA GLU A 324 12.22 -7.87 6.76
C GLU A 324 13.67 -8.38 6.60
N THR A 325 13.89 -9.69 6.69
CA THR A 325 15.24 -10.28 6.78
C THR A 325 15.64 -11.13 5.56
N ASN A 326 14.75 -11.36 4.61
CA ASN A 326 15.01 -12.23 3.46
C ASN A 326 14.45 -11.68 2.14
N ILE A 327 15.34 -11.06 1.37
CA ILE A 327 15.04 -10.48 0.06
C ILE A 327 14.42 -11.48 -0.94
N LYS A 328 14.76 -12.77 -0.87
CA LYS A 328 14.17 -13.77 -1.77
C LYS A 328 12.69 -14.01 -1.46
N THR A 329 12.32 -13.92 -0.19
CA THR A 329 10.91 -14.00 0.22
C THR A 329 10.19 -12.73 -0.23
N ALA A 330 10.76 -11.55 0.03
CA ALA A 330 10.19 -10.27 -0.39
C ALA A 330 9.91 -10.22 -1.91
N ASN A 331 10.88 -10.63 -2.73
CA ASN A 331 10.73 -10.66 -4.19
C ASN A 331 9.60 -11.60 -4.66
N LYS A 332 9.30 -12.68 -3.93
CA LYS A 332 8.18 -13.56 -4.28
C LYS A 332 6.83 -12.90 -4.01
N PHE A 333 6.72 -12.08 -2.96
CA PHE A 333 5.50 -11.32 -2.69
C PHE A 333 5.33 -10.21 -3.75
N GLN A 334 6.41 -9.51 -4.10
CA GLN A 334 6.40 -8.48 -5.15
C GLN A 334 5.89 -9.00 -6.50
N ARG A 335 6.22 -10.25 -6.85
CA ARG A 335 5.76 -10.90 -8.10
C ARG A 335 4.23 -10.89 -8.26
N MET A 336 3.47 -10.86 -7.17
CA MET A 336 1.99 -10.73 -7.23
C MET A 336 1.57 -9.41 -7.87
N GLN A 337 2.19 -8.30 -7.45
CA GLN A 337 1.94 -6.98 -8.02
C GLN A 337 2.44 -6.90 -9.46
N ASP A 338 3.60 -7.49 -9.76
CA ASP A 338 4.18 -7.47 -11.11
C ASP A 338 3.28 -8.14 -12.16
N ILE A 339 2.51 -9.17 -11.77
CA ILE A 339 1.56 -9.86 -12.67
C ILE A 339 0.37 -8.96 -13.03
N LEU A 340 -0.14 -8.22 -12.04
CA LEU A 340 -1.20 -7.24 -12.27
C LEU A 340 -0.66 -6.09 -13.13
N GLY A 341 0.54 -5.59 -12.83
CA GLY A 341 1.31 -4.67 -13.67
C GLY A 341 0.64 -3.30 -13.90
N GLY A 342 1.39 -2.40 -14.53
CA GLY A 342 0.95 -1.06 -14.89
C GLY A 342 -0.03 -0.97 -16.06
N ILE A 343 -0.34 0.26 -16.43
CA ILE A 343 -1.03 0.61 -17.68
C ILE A 343 0.04 0.68 -18.79
N GLU A 344 0.12 -0.34 -19.64
CA GLU A 344 1.03 -0.35 -20.80
C GLU A 344 0.47 0.54 -21.92
N VAL A 345 1.28 1.45 -22.47
CA VAL A 345 0.86 2.40 -23.49
C VAL A 345 1.53 2.09 -24.83
N TYR A 346 0.73 1.99 -25.88
CA TYR A 346 1.17 1.76 -27.26
C TYR A 346 0.62 2.85 -28.19
N LEU A 347 1.38 3.21 -29.21
CA LEU A 347 0.98 4.12 -30.28
C LEU A 347 0.79 3.33 -31.58
N TRP A 348 -0.32 3.54 -32.28
CA TRP A 348 -0.53 2.99 -33.62
C TRP A 348 0.24 3.79 -34.66
N LYS A 349 1.15 3.13 -35.39
CA LYS A 349 1.97 3.77 -36.43
C LYS A 349 2.31 2.73 -37.50
N ASN A 350 2.15 3.11 -38.76
CA ASN A 350 2.47 2.27 -39.92
C ASN A 350 1.82 0.86 -39.89
N GLY A 351 0.61 0.74 -39.34
CA GLY A 351 -0.10 -0.54 -39.26
C GLY A 351 0.28 -1.43 -38.07
N GLU A 352 1.09 -0.92 -37.13
CA GLU A 352 1.55 -1.67 -35.96
C GLU A 352 1.39 -0.88 -34.65
N TRP A 353 1.29 -1.61 -33.53
CA TRP A 353 1.27 -1.04 -32.18
C TRP A 353 2.70 -0.95 -31.63
N ILE A 354 3.22 0.27 -31.48
CA ILE A 354 4.58 0.55 -31.01
C ILE A 354 4.56 0.90 -29.51
N PRO A 355 5.31 0.20 -28.64
CA PRO A 355 5.32 0.46 -27.21
C PRO A 355 5.93 1.83 -26.88
N GLN A 356 5.21 2.63 -26.09
CA GLN A 356 5.64 3.97 -25.67
C GLN A 356 6.17 3.97 -24.24
N GLY A 357 5.58 3.19 -23.35
CA GLY A 357 5.99 3.06 -21.95
C GLY A 357 4.90 2.44 -21.10
N SER A 358 5.01 2.60 -19.79
CA SER A 358 3.98 2.20 -18.84
C SER A 358 3.86 3.24 -17.75
N ILE A 359 2.69 3.31 -17.12
CA ILE A 359 2.46 4.06 -15.89
C ILE A 359 2.09 3.07 -14.80
N ASN A 360 2.62 3.25 -13.60
CA ASN A 360 2.35 2.43 -12.43
C ASN A 360 1.79 3.29 -11.29
N GLU A 361 1.08 2.65 -10.38
CA GLU A 361 0.50 3.22 -9.16
C GLU A 361 0.23 2.04 -8.22
N ALA A 362 0.07 2.28 -6.92
CA ALA A 362 -0.31 1.30 -5.90
C ALA A 362 -1.58 1.67 -5.10
N GLY A 363 -2.00 2.93 -5.08
CA GLY A 363 -3.11 3.46 -4.28
C GLY A 363 -4.50 3.32 -4.90
N PRO A 364 -5.53 2.89 -4.14
CA PRO A 364 -6.91 2.82 -4.61
C PRO A 364 -7.78 4.03 -4.20
N ILE A 365 -7.28 4.99 -3.42
CA ILE A 365 -8.11 6.07 -2.87
C ILE A 365 -7.98 7.34 -3.72
N ALA A 366 -6.80 7.96 -3.74
CA ALA A 366 -6.58 9.22 -4.45
C ALA A 366 -6.49 8.96 -5.96
N ILE A 367 -7.14 9.81 -6.77
CA ILE A 367 -6.96 9.77 -8.22
C ILE A 367 -5.63 10.46 -8.55
N ASN A 368 -4.63 9.68 -8.92
CA ASN A 368 -3.34 10.18 -9.34
C ASN A 368 -3.42 10.77 -10.77
N LYS A 369 -2.54 11.72 -11.08
CA LYS A 369 -2.52 12.50 -12.32
C LYS A 369 -1.12 12.52 -12.89
N GLU A 370 -0.85 11.55 -13.75
CA GLU A 370 0.48 11.37 -14.30
C GLU A 370 0.56 11.70 -15.79
N ILE A 371 1.79 11.96 -16.21
CA ILE A 371 2.17 12.14 -17.60
C ILE A 371 3.17 11.08 -18.04
N LEU A 372 2.88 10.43 -19.17
CA LEU A 372 3.84 9.64 -19.91
C LEU A 372 4.31 10.43 -21.13
N LYS A 373 5.60 10.79 -21.17
CA LYS A 373 6.21 11.31 -22.39
C LYS A 373 6.21 10.23 -23.48
N LEU A 374 5.54 10.49 -24.60
CA LEU A 374 5.58 9.57 -25.74
C LEU A 374 6.94 9.65 -26.43
N LYS A 375 7.44 8.48 -26.87
CA LYS A 375 8.74 8.35 -27.58
C LYS A 375 8.62 8.76 -29.03
N ASP A 376 7.46 8.48 -29.62
CA ASP A 376 7.13 8.76 -31.02
C ASP A 376 6.10 9.89 -31.15
N SER A 377 6.15 10.58 -32.29
CA SER A 377 5.09 11.48 -32.75
C SER A 377 4.42 10.95 -34.03
N CYS A 378 3.20 11.43 -34.26
CA CYS A 378 2.43 11.22 -35.49
C CYS A 378 2.43 12.52 -36.33
N PRO A 379 3.13 12.56 -37.48
CA PRO A 379 3.23 13.77 -38.30
C PRO A 379 1.92 14.23 -38.95
N ASP A 380 0.98 13.30 -39.17
CA ASP A 380 -0.36 13.55 -39.69
C ASP A 380 -1.32 14.17 -38.65
N GLY A 381 -0.90 14.25 -37.38
CA GLY A 381 -1.72 14.83 -36.32
C GLY A 381 -2.88 13.94 -35.87
N GLU A 382 -2.81 12.64 -36.18
CA GLU A 382 -3.76 11.63 -35.69
C GLU A 382 -3.05 10.69 -34.71
N TYR A 383 -3.46 10.72 -33.44
CA TYR A 383 -2.90 9.83 -32.42
C TYR A 383 -3.93 8.78 -32.06
N LYS A 384 -3.59 7.53 -32.33
CA LYS A 384 -4.35 6.37 -31.89
C LYS A 384 -3.50 5.60 -30.87
N ILE A 385 -3.92 5.67 -29.62
CA ILE A 385 -3.19 5.13 -28.47
C ILE A 385 -3.96 3.93 -27.93
N LYS A 386 -3.25 2.88 -27.57
CA LYS A 386 -3.81 1.73 -26.85
C LYS A 386 -3.26 1.70 -25.44
N LEU A 387 -4.17 1.67 -24.47
CA LEU A 387 -3.88 1.30 -23.10
C LEU A 387 -4.14 -0.20 -22.95
N LYS A 388 -3.17 -0.95 -22.44
CA LYS A 388 -3.31 -2.38 -22.15
C LYS A 388 -3.00 -2.60 -20.67
N MET A 389 -3.97 -3.14 -19.95
CA MET A 389 -3.93 -3.18 -18.50
C MET A 389 -4.72 -4.37 -17.95
N THR A 390 -4.59 -4.67 -16.66
CA THR A 390 -5.37 -5.76 -16.04
C THR A 390 -6.82 -5.38 -15.88
N LYS A 391 -7.70 -6.27 -16.34
CA LYS A 391 -9.15 -6.07 -16.35
C LYS A 391 -9.72 -5.97 -14.95
N GLY A 392 -10.43 -4.88 -14.69
CA GLY A 392 -10.98 -4.54 -13.38
C GLY A 392 -9.95 -4.23 -12.30
N PHE A 393 -8.68 -4.07 -12.67
CA PHE A 393 -7.66 -3.63 -11.73
C PHE A 393 -7.55 -2.10 -11.68
N TRP A 394 -7.79 -1.42 -12.81
CA TRP A 394 -7.59 0.01 -12.98
C TRP A 394 -8.90 0.77 -13.07
N ARG A 395 -8.92 1.97 -12.49
CA ARG A 395 -9.96 2.98 -12.67
C ARG A 395 -9.37 4.16 -13.39
N ILE A 396 -10.02 4.65 -14.44
CA ILE A 396 -9.52 5.76 -15.24
C ILE A 396 -10.61 6.83 -15.36
N ASP A 397 -10.28 8.06 -14.99
CA ASP A 397 -11.19 9.20 -15.00
C ASP A 397 -10.96 10.11 -16.21
N TYR A 398 -9.72 10.17 -16.74
CA TYR A 398 -9.38 11.15 -17.75
C TYR A 398 -8.22 10.71 -18.63
N ALA A 399 -8.29 11.07 -19.92
CA ALA A 399 -7.16 10.98 -20.84
C ALA A 399 -7.05 12.21 -21.73
N ALA A 400 -5.83 12.73 -21.88
CA ALA A 400 -5.54 13.83 -22.80
C ALA A 400 -4.11 13.77 -23.35
N LEU A 401 -3.88 14.49 -24.45
CA LEU A 401 -2.52 14.79 -24.91
C LEU A 401 -2.15 16.23 -24.55
N THR A 402 -0.86 16.48 -24.34
CA THR A 402 -0.34 17.83 -24.06
C THR A 402 1.03 18.05 -24.69
N ASN A 403 1.42 19.32 -24.83
CA ASN A 403 2.78 19.70 -25.20
C ASN A 403 3.64 19.75 -23.94
N ILE A 404 4.69 18.94 -23.91
CA ILE A 404 5.74 19.07 -22.90
C ILE A 404 6.68 20.21 -23.31
N LYS A 405 6.74 21.26 -22.49
CA LYS A 405 7.62 22.43 -22.71
C LYS A 405 9.02 22.19 -22.19
N SER A 406 9.14 21.73 -20.95
CA SER A 406 10.41 21.52 -20.26
C SER A 406 10.26 20.47 -19.15
N ILE A 407 11.40 19.99 -18.66
CA ILE A 407 11.50 19.24 -17.40
C ILE A 407 11.96 20.24 -16.33
N GLU A 408 11.21 20.34 -15.25
CA GLU A 408 11.46 21.29 -14.17
C GLU A 408 11.96 20.59 -12.90
N LYS A 409 12.66 21.36 -12.06
CA LYS A 409 12.98 20.93 -10.69
C LYS A 409 11.98 21.55 -9.74
N ALA A 410 11.36 20.72 -8.90
CA ALA A 410 10.52 21.21 -7.81
C ALA A 410 11.31 22.05 -6.81
N ILE A 411 10.66 23.11 -6.31
CA ILE A 411 11.10 23.81 -5.12
C ILE A 411 10.60 22.99 -3.93
N ASP A 412 11.52 22.44 -3.14
CA ASP A 412 11.21 21.73 -1.91
C ASP A 412 10.89 22.72 -0.79
N ILE A 413 9.67 22.64 -0.27
CA ILE A 413 9.17 23.46 0.83
C ILE A 413 9.01 22.56 2.05
N ASN A 414 9.88 22.78 3.03
CA ASN A 414 9.86 22.03 4.28
C ASN A 414 8.66 22.40 5.15
N LEU A 415 8.20 21.43 5.93
CA LEU A 415 7.17 21.62 6.94
C LEU A 415 7.58 22.69 7.96
N GLN A 416 6.72 23.67 8.19
CA GLN A 416 6.96 24.76 9.14
C GLN A 416 6.39 24.44 10.53
N SER A 417 5.19 23.86 10.59
CA SER A 417 4.57 23.43 11.84
C SER A 417 3.68 22.22 11.63
N ILE A 418 3.56 21.43 12.69
CA ILE A 418 2.60 20.33 12.80
C ILE A 418 1.76 20.53 14.05
N THR A 419 0.45 20.43 13.89
CA THR A 419 -0.53 20.63 14.96
C THR A 419 -1.39 19.38 15.11
N LYS A 420 -1.50 18.86 16.33
CA LYS A 420 -2.42 17.76 16.70
C LYS A 420 -3.34 18.26 17.82
N MET A 421 -4.65 18.06 17.70
CA MET A 421 -5.64 18.51 18.70
C MET A 421 -5.42 19.98 19.13
N SER A 422 -5.23 20.88 18.16
CA SER A 422 -4.98 22.31 18.37
C SER A 422 -3.71 22.67 19.16
N LYS A 423 -2.78 21.73 19.34
CA LYS A 423 -1.47 21.97 19.95
C LYS A 423 -0.35 21.73 18.96
N THR A 424 0.51 22.73 18.77
CA THR A 424 1.75 22.60 17.99
C THR A 424 2.66 21.58 18.66
N ASN A 425 3.23 20.66 17.87
CA ASN A 425 4.08 19.61 18.39
C ASN A 425 5.52 19.72 17.84
N GLU A 426 6.34 20.52 18.53
CA GLU A 426 7.74 20.74 18.14
C GLU A 426 8.60 19.48 18.17
N LYS A 427 8.27 18.50 19.02
CA LYS A 427 8.98 17.21 19.10
C LYS A 427 8.76 16.42 17.81
N ILE A 428 7.51 16.37 17.33
CA ILE A 428 7.16 15.73 16.06
C ILE A 428 7.77 16.48 14.87
N LEU A 429 7.74 17.82 14.88
CA LEU A 429 8.40 18.62 13.83
C LEU A 429 9.89 18.30 13.72
N LYS A 430 10.60 18.22 14.85
CA LYS A 430 12.03 17.85 14.89
C LYS A 430 12.30 16.42 14.44
N ALA A 431 11.36 15.50 14.64
CA ALA A 431 11.45 14.12 14.16
C ALA A 431 11.46 14.07 12.62
N VAL A 432 10.50 14.75 12.00
CA VAL A 432 10.29 14.78 10.54
C VAL A 432 11.41 15.52 9.81
N ILE A 433 11.88 16.64 10.34
CA ILE A 433 12.92 17.45 9.68
C ILE A 433 14.26 16.71 9.62
N ASN A 434 14.56 15.86 10.60
CA ASN A 434 15.88 15.25 10.72
C ASN A 434 15.98 13.82 10.13
N ASP A 435 14.87 13.24 9.65
CA ASP A 435 14.80 11.85 9.16
C ASP A 435 15.36 10.83 10.20
N LYS A 436 15.27 11.18 11.48
CA LYS A 436 15.84 10.40 12.61
C LYS A 436 14.76 9.70 13.43
N SER A 437 13.49 10.03 13.21
CA SER A 437 12.36 9.55 14.00
C SER A 437 11.07 9.67 13.19
N TYR A 438 10.06 8.90 13.57
CA TYR A 438 8.76 8.87 12.90
C TYR A 438 7.73 9.74 13.63
N ILE A 439 6.84 10.38 12.86
CA ILE A 439 5.47 10.66 13.31
C ILE A 439 4.78 9.30 13.41
N ILE A 440 4.33 8.95 14.60
CA ILE A 440 3.46 7.80 14.80
C ILE A 440 2.03 8.32 14.81
N SER A 441 1.28 7.99 13.77
CA SER A 441 -0.13 8.31 13.61
C SER A 441 -0.94 7.04 13.85
N MET A 442 -1.79 7.07 14.86
CA MET A 442 -2.66 5.96 15.27
C MET A 442 -4.07 6.17 14.69
N PRO A 443 -4.91 5.13 14.60
CA PRO A 443 -6.26 5.25 14.06
C PRO A 443 -7.06 6.44 14.64
N GLY A 444 -7.73 7.22 13.81
CA GLY A 444 -8.46 8.43 14.20
C GLY A 444 -7.59 9.66 14.49
N ASP A 445 -6.26 9.56 14.42
CA ASP A 445 -5.41 10.74 14.54
C ASP A 445 -5.57 11.67 13.32
N MET A 446 -5.59 12.98 13.60
CA MET A 446 -5.53 14.03 12.58
C MET A 446 -4.43 15.03 12.90
N TYR A 447 -3.68 15.42 11.87
CA TYR A 447 -2.61 16.41 11.95
C TYR A 447 -2.84 17.51 10.92
N LYS A 448 -2.71 18.78 11.34
CA LYS A 448 -2.57 19.91 10.43
C LYS A 448 -1.10 20.18 10.17
N LEU A 449 -0.73 20.25 8.90
CA LEU A 449 0.61 20.46 8.37
C LEU A 449 0.66 21.84 7.72
N ASP A 450 1.55 22.73 8.16
CA ASP A 450 1.66 24.07 7.60
C ASP A 450 2.98 24.27 6.87
N PHE A 451 2.91 24.89 5.69
CA PHE A 451 4.03 25.19 4.81
C PHE A 451 4.06 26.69 4.49
N LYS A 452 5.27 27.24 4.37
CA LYS A 452 5.49 28.64 3.96
C LYS A 452 5.88 28.70 2.49
N LEU A 453 5.07 29.38 1.68
CA LEU A 453 5.32 29.50 0.25
C LEU A 453 6.44 30.54 -0.02
N PRO A 454 7.30 30.31 -1.03
CA PRO A 454 8.50 31.13 -1.25
C PRO A 454 8.20 32.52 -1.81
N ASN A 455 7.22 32.67 -2.70
CA ASN A 455 6.87 33.95 -3.32
C ASN A 455 5.38 34.05 -3.64
N GLN A 456 4.67 35.01 -3.02
CA GLN A 456 3.22 35.23 -3.20
C GLN A 456 2.82 35.69 -4.61
N LYS A 457 3.73 36.31 -5.36
CA LYS A 457 3.43 36.83 -6.71
C LYS A 457 3.49 35.74 -7.79
N GLN A 458 4.01 34.56 -7.44
CA GLN A 458 4.18 33.43 -8.35
C GLN A 458 3.08 32.41 -8.10
N LYS A 459 2.50 31.86 -9.18
CA LYS A 459 1.60 30.69 -9.08
C LYS A 459 2.42 29.42 -9.01
N TYR A 460 1.98 28.47 -8.18
CA TYR A 460 2.61 27.16 -8.08
C TYR A 460 1.60 26.05 -8.20
N LYS A 461 1.92 25.05 -9.03
CA LYS A 461 1.31 23.72 -8.96
C LYS A 461 1.99 22.95 -7.83
N LEU A 462 1.19 22.39 -6.92
CA LEU A 462 1.67 21.75 -5.70
C LEU A 462 1.59 20.22 -5.79
N PHE A 463 2.60 19.56 -5.24
CA PHE A 463 2.70 18.12 -5.07
C PHE A 463 3.14 17.83 -3.63
N LEU A 464 2.80 16.65 -3.11
CA LEU A 464 3.23 16.22 -1.78
C LEU A 464 4.23 15.08 -1.93
N TYR A 465 5.44 15.26 -1.41
CA TYR A 465 6.32 14.13 -1.15
C TYR A 465 6.13 13.63 0.28
N SER A 466 5.79 12.36 0.43
CA SER A 466 5.67 11.69 1.72
C SER A 466 6.55 10.44 1.75
N LYS A 467 7.17 10.13 2.90
CA LYS A 467 7.99 8.92 3.09
C LYS A 467 7.68 8.29 4.43
N GLY A 468 7.49 6.98 4.41
CA GLY A 468 7.13 6.22 5.58
C GLY A 468 6.68 4.81 5.22
N TYR A 469 6.09 4.17 6.22
CA TYR A 469 5.42 2.87 6.10
C TYR A 469 4.24 2.82 7.07
N TYR A 470 3.38 1.81 6.92
CA TYR A 470 2.30 1.53 7.85
C TYR A 470 2.29 0.06 8.23
N LEU A 471 1.84 -0.24 9.44
CA LEU A 471 1.64 -1.61 9.93
C LEU A 471 0.15 -1.84 10.16
N GLU A 472 -0.42 -2.73 9.36
CA GLU A 472 -1.82 -3.15 9.46
C GLU A 472 -2.08 -3.91 10.78
N TRP A 473 -3.20 -3.62 11.44
CA TRP A 473 -3.57 -4.33 12.66
C TRP A 473 -4.31 -5.63 12.34
N MET A 474 -3.99 -6.72 13.03
CA MET A 474 -4.69 -7.99 12.81
C MET A 474 -6.03 -8.03 13.56
N ARG A 475 -7.03 -8.57 12.87
CA ARG A 475 -8.40 -8.72 13.35
C ARG A 475 -8.63 -10.16 13.79
N HIS A 476 -9.56 -10.38 14.71
CA HIS A 476 -9.83 -11.73 15.23
C HIS A 476 -10.19 -12.72 14.12
N SER A 477 -11.10 -12.32 13.23
CA SER A 477 -11.53 -13.11 12.06
C SER A 477 -10.38 -13.50 11.12
N TRP A 478 -9.35 -12.64 10.98
CA TRP A 478 -8.19 -12.96 10.15
C TRP A 478 -7.27 -13.99 10.79
N ILE A 479 -7.22 -14.02 12.13
CA ILE A 479 -6.48 -15.05 12.86
C ILE A 479 -7.16 -16.41 12.66
N GLU A 480 -8.49 -16.44 12.64
CA GLU A 480 -9.30 -17.64 12.39
C GLU A 480 -9.20 -18.14 10.93
N ASP A 481 -9.03 -17.24 9.96
CA ASP A 481 -8.92 -17.52 8.52
C ASP A 481 -7.58 -18.16 8.09
N GLN A 482 -6.73 -18.54 9.03
CA GLN A 482 -5.39 -19.05 8.78
C GLN A 482 -5.38 -20.20 7.76
N ASN A 483 -4.63 -20.02 6.67
CA ASN A 483 -4.50 -21.03 5.62
C ASN A 483 -3.13 -20.98 4.96
N ILE A 484 -2.15 -21.61 5.62
CA ILE A 484 -0.76 -21.66 5.18
C ILE A 484 -0.58 -22.35 3.81
N ALA A 485 -1.42 -23.34 3.49
CA ALA A 485 -1.37 -24.01 2.20
C ALA A 485 -1.77 -23.05 1.06
N LYS A 486 -2.85 -22.26 1.26
CA LYS A 486 -3.30 -21.25 0.30
C LYS A 486 -2.29 -20.10 0.20
N LEU A 487 -1.70 -19.66 1.31
CA LEU A 487 -0.59 -18.69 1.30
C LEU A 487 0.59 -19.18 0.45
N LYS A 488 1.03 -20.43 0.66
CA LYS A 488 2.13 -21.03 -0.11
C LYS A 488 1.78 -21.12 -1.60
N TYR A 489 0.55 -21.52 -1.92
CA TYR A 489 0.08 -21.60 -3.30
C TYR A 489 0.07 -20.23 -3.99
N MET A 490 -0.41 -19.20 -3.29
CA MET A 490 -0.38 -17.81 -3.76
C MET A 490 1.04 -17.35 -4.09
N ILE A 491 1.98 -17.56 -3.17
CA ILE A 491 3.37 -17.10 -3.30
C ILE A 491 4.16 -17.87 -4.36
N ASP A 492 4.03 -19.20 -4.40
CA ASP A 492 4.84 -20.05 -5.28
C ASP A 492 4.24 -20.17 -6.70
N PHE A 493 2.92 -20.02 -6.85
CA PHE A 493 2.19 -20.18 -8.12
C PHE A 493 1.19 -19.04 -8.38
N PRO A 494 1.64 -17.78 -8.40
CA PRO A 494 0.76 -16.62 -8.40
C PRO A 494 -0.16 -16.54 -9.63
N GLU A 495 0.31 -16.91 -10.83
CA GLU A 495 -0.53 -16.92 -12.04
C GLU A 495 -1.64 -17.97 -11.98
N LYS A 496 -1.42 -19.09 -11.27
CA LYS A 496 -2.46 -20.10 -11.05
C LYS A 496 -3.42 -19.66 -9.96
N TYR A 497 -2.91 -18.99 -8.91
CA TYR A 497 -3.72 -18.41 -7.86
C TYR A 497 -4.75 -17.43 -8.43
N PHE A 498 -4.34 -16.49 -9.28
CA PHE A 498 -5.26 -15.53 -9.90
C PHE A 498 -6.37 -16.17 -10.75
N LYS A 499 -6.13 -17.35 -11.32
CA LYS A 499 -7.15 -18.11 -12.04
C LYS A 499 -8.14 -18.78 -11.08
N THR A 500 -7.63 -19.39 -10.01
CA THR A 500 -8.49 -20.10 -9.06
C THR A 500 -9.24 -19.18 -8.11
N GLU A 501 -8.69 -18.00 -7.80
CA GLU A 501 -9.30 -17.04 -6.89
C GLU A 501 -10.36 -16.17 -7.59
N ALA A 502 -10.34 -16.09 -8.93
CA ALA A 502 -11.24 -15.22 -9.69
C ALA A 502 -12.73 -15.40 -9.33
N SER A 503 -13.21 -16.65 -9.21
CA SER A 503 -14.60 -16.91 -8.85
C SER A 503 -14.95 -16.47 -7.43
N GLU A 504 -14.00 -16.52 -6.49
CA GLU A 504 -14.21 -16.03 -5.13
C GLU A 504 -14.18 -14.50 -5.10
N TYR A 505 -13.25 -13.86 -5.82
CA TYR A 505 -13.19 -12.40 -5.94
C TYR A 505 -14.49 -11.81 -6.50
N LYS A 506 -15.08 -12.43 -7.52
CA LYS A 506 -16.37 -12.00 -8.11
C LYS A 506 -17.53 -11.98 -7.12
N LYS A 507 -17.47 -12.74 -6.02
CA LYS A 507 -18.53 -12.68 -4.98
C LYS A 507 -18.52 -11.38 -4.19
N TYR A 508 -17.38 -10.68 -4.19
CA TYR A 508 -17.16 -9.47 -3.40
C TYR A 508 -17.04 -8.22 -4.25
N GLU A 509 -16.60 -8.35 -5.50
CA GLU A 509 -16.25 -7.22 -6.39
C GLU A 509 -17.31 -6.11 -6.43
N ASP A 510 -18.58 -6.47 -6.60
CA ASP A 510 -19.67 -5.50 -6.78
C ASP A 510 -20.00 -4.71 -5.50
N GLN A 511 -19.62 -5.21 -4.32
CA GLN A 511 -19.91 -4.59 -3.01
C GLN A 511 -18.65 -4.05 -2.33
N MET A 512 -17.47 -4.29 -2.92
CA MET A 512 -16.19 -4.04 -2.25
C MET A 512 -15.98 -2.57 -1.92
N GLU A 513 -16.40 -1.68 -2.83
CA GLU A 513 -16.31 -0.24 -2.65
C GLU A 513 -17.18 0.23 -1.49
N GLU A 514 -18.45 -0.14 -1.48
CA GLU A 514 -19.39 0.23 -0.42
C GLU A 514 -18.84 -0.16 0.96
N ILE A 515 -18.43 -1.42 1.11
CA ILE A 515 -17.91 -1.92 2.39
C ILE A 515 -16.57 -1.24 2.74
N PHE A 516 -15.70 -0.97 1.76
CA PHE A 516 -14.44 -0.25 1.99
C PHE A 516 -14.69 1.13 2.58
N TRP A 517 -15.57 1.90 1.95
CA TRP A 517 -15.88 3.26 2.34
C TRP A 517 -16.60 3.31 3.68
N GLU A 518 -17.52 2.39 3.94
CA GLU A 518 -18.22 2.28 5.24
C GLU A 518 -17.30 1.80 6.38
N SER A 519 -16.17 1.18 6.07
CA SER A 519 -15.20 0.73 7.08
C SER A 519 -14.26 1.83 7.59
N LYS A 520 -14.24 2.99 6.93
CA LYS A 520 -13.32 4.08 7.27
C LYS A 520 -13.69 4.76 8.58
N ILE A 521 -12.64 5.15 9.31
CA ILE A 521 -12.76 5.83 10.59
C ILE A 521 -12.96 7.33 10.36
N ASP A 522 -14.04 7.89 10.90
CA ASP A 522 -14.18 9.34 10.99
C ASP A 522 -13.28 9.89 12.11
N CYS A 523 -12.20 10.59 11.74
CA CYS A 523 -11.25 11.14 12.71
C CYS A 523 -11.84 12.24 13.61
N ASN A 524 -13.03 12.78 13.33
CA ASN A 524 -13.65 13.79 14.18
C ASN A 524 -14.33 13.17 15.41
N ASP A 525 -14.93 11.99 15.23
CA ASP A 525 -15.79 11.35 16.23
C ASP A 525 -15.21 10.03 16.78
N PHE A 526 -14.02 9.61 16.30
CA PHE A 526 -13.43 8.36 16.73
C PHE A 526 -12.88 8.40 18.16
N SER A 527 -13.50 7.60 19.03
CA SER A 527 -13.04 7.34 20.40
C SER A 527 -12.67 5.86 20.54
N TYR A 528 -11.46 5.62 21.00
CA TYR A 528 -10.96 4.26 21.30
C TYR A 528 -11.72 3.58 22.45
N TYR A 529 -12.42 4.35 23.29
CA TYR A 529 -13.05 3.84 24.51
C TYR A 529 -14.49 3.36 24.27
N ASP A 530 -15.19 3.92 23.29
CA ASP A 530 -16.59 3.55 22.99
C ASP A 530 -16.72 2.17 22.31
N VAL A 531 -15.60 1.64 21.80
CA VAL A 531 -15.53 0.32 21.19
C VAL A 531 -15.47 -0.81 22.23
N SER A 532 -15.25 -0.47 23.51
CA SER A 532 -15.13 -1.43 24.61
C SER A 532 -16.33 -1.53 25.55
N LEU A 533 -17.45 -0.85 25.25
CA LEU A 533 -18.61 -0.75 26.15
C LEU A 533 -19.94 -1.34 25.65
N ASN A 534 -19.93 -2.10 24.55
CA ASN A 534 -21.08 -2.91 24.15
C ASN A 534 -20.71 -4.38 23.97
N LYS A 535 -20.36 -5.04 25.08
CA LYS A 535 -20.67 -6.45 25.34
C LYS A 535 -20.98 -6.64 26.82
#